data_AF-A0A1G9ISD0-F1
#
_entry.id   AF-A0A1G9ISD0-F1
#
_cell.length_a   1.000
_cell.length_b   1.000
_cell.length_c   1.000
_cell.angle_alpha   90.00
_cell.angle_beta   90.00
_cell.angle_gamma   90.00
#
_symmetry.space_group_name_H-M   'P 1'
#
loop_
_entity.id
_entity.type
_entity.pdbx_description
1 polymer ?
#
loop_
_entity_poly.entity_id
_entity_poly.type
_entity_poly.pdbx_seq_one_letter_code
_entity_poly.pdbx_strand_id
1 'polypeptide(L)'
;MLDTFIRHATTTLRVLWWMTIVGTATSFGTLYGWQGYGLDGAIGFGLVGFTAGAAFAALFPEICLELFGRVFLGVFQLLWD
;
A
#
# COMPACT_ATOMS: atom_id res chain seq x y z
N MET A 1 -14.77 22.74 9.84
CA MET A 1 -14.44 22.60 8.40
C MET A 1 -13.06 21.97 8.21
N LEU A 2 -12.02 22.43 8.93
CA LEU A 2 -10.68 21.86 8.86
C LEU A 2 -10.64 20.38 9.30
N ASP A 3 -11.32 20.01 10.39
CA ASP A 3 -11.41 18.62 10.86
C ASP A 3 -12.02 17.66 9.85
N THR A 4 -13.05 18.11 9.14
CA THR A 4 -13.69 17.32 8.08
C THR A 4 -12.71 17.08 6.94
N PHE A 5 -11.96 18.11 6.54
CA PHE A 5 -10.96 18.03 5.49
C PHE A 5 -9.80 17.09 5.86
N ILE A 6 -9.27 17.21 7.08
CA ILE A 6 -8.21 16.33 7.60
C ILE A 6 -8.70 14.88 7.62
N ARG A 7 -9.94 14.65 8.08
CA ARG A 7 -10.52 13.29 8.11
C ARG A 7 -10.63 12.67 6.71
N HIS A 8 -11.02 13.45 5.71
CA HIS A 8 -11.07 12.98 4.32
C HIS A 8 -9.67 12.71 3.77
N ALA A 9 -8.71 13.61 3.98
CA ALA A 9 -7.33 13.43 3.53
C ALA A 9 -6.69 12.17 4.12
N THR A 10 -6.81 11.97 5.43
CA THR A 10 -6.30 10.76 6.11
C THR A 10 -6.96 9.49 5.60
N THR A 11 -8.25 9.54 5.28
CA THR A 11 -8.96 8.39 4.71
C THR A 11 -8.45 8.04 3.31
N THR A 12 -8.31 9.03 2.43
CA THR A 12 -7.78 8.84 1.07
C THR A 12 -6.37 8.29 1.09
N LEU A 13 -5.52 8.79 1.98
CA LEU A 13 -4.15 8.31 2.14
C LEU A 13 -4.10 6.87 2.64
N ARG A 14 -4.98 6.52 3.59
CA ARG A 14 -5.10 5.14 4.06
C ARG A 14 -5.52 4.21 2.93
N VAL A 15 -6.46 4.63 2.08
CA VAL A 15 -6.88 3.86 0.90
C VAL A 15 -5.73 3.71 -0.09
N LEU A 16 -4.99 4.79 -0.38
CA LEU A 16 -3.82 4.75 -1.27
C LEU A 16 -2.75 3.79 -0.72
N TRP A 17 -2.40 3.89 0.56
CA TRP A 17 -1.44 2.99 1.21
C TRP A 17 -1.83 1.52 1.08
N TRP A 18 -3.11 1.22 1.35
CA TRP A 18 -3.66 -0.12 1.18
C TRP A 18 -3.53 -0.60 -0.26
N MET A 19 -3.91 0.23 -1.24
CA MET A 19 -3.77 -0.11 -2.66
C MET A 19 -2.31 -0.39 -3.04
N THR A 20 -1.35 0.41 -2.55
CA THR A 20 0.07 0.23 -2.88
C THR A 20 0.63 -1.05 -2.27
N ILE A 21 0.42 -1.30 -0.97
CA ILE A 21 0.95 -2.51 -0.30
C ILE A 21 0.29 -3.77 -0.84
N VAL A 22 -1.04 -3.80 -0.87
CA VAL A 22 -1.78 -4.98 -1.31
C VAL A 22 -1.51 -5.24 -2.78
N GLY A 23 -1.51 -4.19 -3.62
CA GLY A 23 -1.22 -4.30 -5.04
C GLY A 23 0.19 -4.80 -5.34
N THR A 24 1.21 -4.26 -4.65
CA THR A 24 2.60 -4.71 -4.84
C THR A 24 2.80 -6.14 -4.36
N ALA A 25 2.30 -6.49 -3.17
CA ALA A 25 2.41 -7.85 -2.62
C ALA A 25 1.68 -8.89 -3.50
N THR A 26 0.49 -8.56 -3.99
CA THR A 26 -0.28 -9.41 -4.91
C THR A 26 0.45 -9.58 -6.23
N SER A 27 0.99 -8.50 -6.80
CA SER A 27 1.71 -8.54 -8.07
C SER A 27 2.99 -9.37 -7.95
N PHE A 28 3.76 -9.18 -6.88
CA PHE A 28 4.94 -10.00 -6.59
C PHE A 28 4.60 -11.49 -6.45
N GLY A 29 3.56 -11.80 -5.67
CA GLY A 29 3.09 -13.18 -5.51
C GLY A 29 2.67 -13.78 -6.85
N THR A 30 1.89 -13.04 -7.64
CA THR A 30 1.42 -13.49 -8.96
C THR A 30 2.58 -13.74 -9.93
N LEU A 31 3.56 -12.83 -10.01
CA LEU A 31 4.72 -12.96 -10.88
C LEU A 31 5.60 -14.14 -10.47
N TYR A 32 5.84 -14.31 -9.16
CA TYR A 32 6.61 -15.42 -8.64
C TYR A 32 5.92 -16.77 -8.90
N GLY A 33 4.62 -16.84 -8.64
CA GLY A 33 3.80 -18.01 -8.92
C GLY A 33 3.74 -18.37 -10.40
N TRP A 34 3.67 -17.36 -11.27
CA TRP A 34 3.68 -17.55 -12.73
C TRP A 34 4.97 -18.20 -13.22
N GLN A 35 6.12 -17.75 -12.73
CA GLN A 35 7.41 -18.29 -13.15
C GLN A 35 7.64 -19.73 -12.70
N GLY A 36 7.16 -20.12 -11.51
CA GLY A 36 7.39 -21.45 -10.96
C GLY A 36 6.35 -22.50 -11.37
N TYR A 37 5.07 -22.12 -11.43
CA TYR A 37 3.96 -23.07 -11.53
C TYR A 37 2.90 -22.65 -12.57
N GLY A 38 3.19 -21.64 -13.40
CA GLY A 38 2.26 -21.16 -14.43
C GLY A 38 1.01 -20.49 -13.86
N LEU A 39 -0.13 -20.70 -14.51
CA LEU A 39 -1.38 -20.00 -14.20
C LEU A 39 -1.90 -20.32 -12.79
N ASP A 40 -1.82 -21.57 -12.36
CA ASP A 40 -2.28 -22.02 -11.04
C ASP A 40 -1.42 -21.43 -9.92
N GLY A 41 -0.10 -21.33 -10.16
CA GLY A 41 0.84 -20.65 -9.27
C GLY A 41 0.54 -19.17 -9.14
N ALA A 42 0.28 -18.49 -10.25
CA ALA A 42 -0.01 -17.07 -10.26
C ALA A 42 -1.27 -16.74 -9.44
N ILE A 43 -2.33 -17.56 -9.57
CA ILE A 43 -3.54 -17.41 -8.77
C ILE A 43 -3.25 -17.69 -7.30
N GLY A 44 -2.58 -18.81 -6.98
CA GLY A 44 -2.30 -19.22 -5.61
C GLY A 44 -1.40 -18.23 -4.86
N PHE A 45 -0.23 -17.93 -5.42
CA PHE A 45 0.71 -16.98 -4.80
C PHE A 45 0.21 -15.53 -4.87
N GLY A 46 -0.58 -15.16 -5.88
CA GLY A 46 -1.28 -13.87 -5.90
C GLY A 46 -2.24 -13.72 -4.72
N LEU A 47 -3.03 -14.76 -4.41
CA LEU A 47 -3.96 -14.76 -3.28
C LEU A 47 -3.24 -14.72 -1.92
N VAL A 48 -2.10 -15.41 -1.81
CA VAL A 48 -1.23 -15.34 -0.63
C VAL A 48 -0.63 -13.94 -0.50
N GLY A 49 -0.16 -13.34 -1.60
CA GLY A 49 0.33 -11.97 -1.62
C GLY A 49 -0.74 -10.94 -1.22
N PHE A 50 -1.98 -11.14 -1.67
CA PHE A 50 -3.11 -10.31 -1.30
C PHE A 50 -3.43 -10.41 0.20
N THR A 51 -3.55 -11.62 0.73
CA THR A 51 -3.89 -11.85 2.14
C THR A 51 -2.77 -11.39 3.08
N ALA A 52 -1.51 -11.68 2.75
CA ALA A 52 -0.35 -11.20 3.49
C ALA A 52 -0.22 -9.67 3.42
N GLY A 53 -0.39 -9.09 2.23
CA GLY A 53 -0.37 -7.63 2.03
C GLY A 53 -1.49 -6.92 2.79
N ALA A 54 -2.70 -7.50 2.81
CA ALA A 54 -3.84 -6.96 3.55
C ALA A 54 -3.61 -7.05 5.07
N ALA A 55 -3.08 -8.17 5.56
CA ALA A 55 -2.71 -8.32 6.97
C ALA A 55 -1.64 -7.30 7.38
N PHE A 56 -0.63 -7.07 6.52
CA PHE A 56 0.43 -6.09 6.76
C PHE A 56 -0.10 -4.65 6.76
N ALA A 57 -0.95 -4.30 5.80
CA ALA A 57 -1.59 -2.98 5.72
C ALA A 57 -2.54 -2.71 6.90
N ALA A 58 -3.13 -3.77 7.48
CA ALA A 58 -3.98 -3.68 8.67
C ALA A 58 -3.18 -3.54 9.98
N LEU A 59 -2.05 -4.25 10.12
CA LEU A 59 -1.25 -4.26 11.35
C LEU A 59 -0.50 -2.96 11.60
N PHE A 60 -0.14 -2.22 10.55
CA PHE A 60 0.71 -1.04 10.65
C PHE A 60 0.05 0.27 10.16
N PRO A 61 -1.04 0.72 10.81
CA PRO A 61 -1.66 2.00 10.48
C PRO A 61 -0.77 3.20 10.85
N GLU A 62 0.10 3.07 11.86
CA GLU A 62 1.00 4.15 12.29
C GLU A 62 2.15 4.40 11.31
N ILE A 63 2.69 3.36 10.70
CA ILE A 63 3.73 3.47 9.67
C ILE A 63 3.21 4.30 8.47
N CYS A 64 1.92 4.20 8.16
CA CYS A 64 1.29 5.01 7.11
C CYS A 64 1.28 6.51 7.46
N LEU A 65 1.04 6.87 8.72
CA LEU A 65 1.06 8.25 9.17
C LEU A 65 2.48 8.82 9.19
N GLU A 66 3.46 8.03 9.63
CA GLU A 66 4.87 8.43 9.60
C GLU A 66 5.41 8.60 8.17
N LEU A 67 5.13 7.65 7.28
CA LEU A 67 5.53 7.75 5.87
C LEU A 67 4.85 8.92 5.19
N PHE A 68 3.58 9.18 5.49
CA PHE A 68 2.91 10.38 4.98
C PHE A 68 3.59 11.66 5.45
N GLY A 69 3.93 11.76 6.74
CA GLY A 69 4.69 12.88 7.27
C GLY A 69 6.02 13.08 6.53
N ARG A 70 6.74 11.99 6.23
CA ARG A 70 7.99 12.03 5.45
C ARG A 70 7.79 12.41 3.99
N VAL A 71 6.79 11.85 3.31
CA VAL A 71 6.50 12.16 1.90
C VAL A 71 6.04 13.61 1.75
N PHE A 72 5.19 14.09 2.65
CA PHE A 72 4.73 15.48 2.65
C PHE A 72 5.90 16.45 2.83
N LEU A 73 6.81 16.16 3.78
CA LEU A 73 8.06 16.91 3.94
C LEU A 73 8.92 16.87 2.69
N GLY A 74 9.09 15.71 2.07
CA GLY A 74 9.88 15.54 0.85
C GLY A 74 9.31 16.30 -0.35
N VAL A 75 7.99 16.25 -0.55
CA VAL A 75 7.30 17.01 -1.60
C VAL A 75 7.37 18.51 -1.33
N PHE A 76 7.24 18.94 -0.07
CA PHE A 76 7.37 20.35 0.31
C PHE A 76 8.77 20.89 0.04
N GLN A 77 9.81 20.10 0.31
CA GLN A 77 11.19 20.46 -0.02
C GLN A 77 11.39 20.54 -1.54
N LEU A 78 10.89 19.56 -2.30
CA LEU A 78 11.03 19.51 -3.76
C LEU A 78 10.26 20.63 -4.49
N LEU A 79 9.20 21.16 -3.88
CA LEU A 79 8.45 22.33 -4.37
C LEU A 79 9.11 23.66 -4.01
N TRP A 80 10.01 23.68 -3.02
CA TRP A 80 10.67 24.87 -2.51
C TRP A 80 12.11 25.05 -3.02
N ASP A 81 12.72 24.00 -3.57
CA ASP A 81 13.92 24.04 -4.42
C ASP A 81 13.56 24.40 -5.89
#